data_AF-A0A7S2SW45-F1
#
_entry.id   AF-A0A7S2SW45-F1
#
_cell.length_a   1.000
_cell.length_b   1.000
_cell.length_c   1.000
_cell.angle_alpha   90.00
_cell.angle_beta   90.00
_cell.angle_gamma   90.00
#
_symmetry.space_group_name_H-M   'P 1'
#
loop_
_entity.id
_entity.type
_entity.pdbx_description
1 polymer ?
#
loop_
_entity_poly.entity_id
_entity_poly.type
_entity_poly.pdbx_seq_one_letter_code
_entity_poly.pdbx_strand_id
1 'polypeptide(L)'
;MAYLLMTSDFVTRWLHDEDFFFDQDLMGSNRACQDLQLASKEYAPKEYFCCTVGFRDRNLESEFREYLSVASKSRIYIGYLCCIALIIFPDLIFMLANLDFFETANYPVGFYARNFGTTCTNLALFIVGLAVTTIVFESKRMKKKRVVFCISEVVFLVFTLSESLRFTYSINDFDNVFGLGGWSIFLCFGILTPYISTFFMQLPLLLVVEIVGLACVVLIGVIPATTGAWSKMSRENIFQHLLTLDPNSFCYGNDQCVSIYQVTYLTPVVIACMIGFIIILVGLISEKAARDAFKSKKIIQALTRQKELSLVKQRDDQEELIYSIFPKMIARDLINRAKEDKSGVGPRSDVLALGRTVARMHQEVTILFTDIVGFTAMAQQSLPYEVMHFLNNL
;
A
#
# COMPACT_ATOMS: atom_id res chain seq x y z
N MET A 1 -5.61 -24.25 5.82
CA MET A 1 -4.86 -23.34 4.92
C MET A 1 -5.69 -22.90 3.71
N ALA A 2 -6.21 -23.81 2.86
CA ALA A 2 -7.13 -23.43 1.75
C ALA A 2 -8.47 -22.80 2.21
N TYR A 3 -8.91 -23.14 3.43
CA TYR A 3 -10.17 -22.64 4.01
C TYR A 3 -10.12 -21.16 4.45
N LEU A 4 -8.95 -20.64 4.84
CA LEU A 4 -8.79 -19.25 5.33
C LEU A 4 -8.60 -18.24 4.18
N LEU A 5 -7.87 -18.65 3.13
CA LEU A 5 -7.82 -17.91 1.86
C LEU A 5 -9.21 -17.79 1.21
N MET A 6 -10.09 -18.79 1.41
CA MET A 6 -11.49 -18.70 0.99
C MET A 6 -12.28 -17.71 1.84
N THR A 7 -12.05 -17.59 3.15
CA THR A 7 -12.86 -16.68 3.98
C THR A 7 -12.63 -15.20 3.68
N SER A 8 -11.39 -14.76 3.37
CA SER A 8 -11.17 -13.35 3.02
C SER A 8 -11.75 -12.98 1.65
N ASP A 9 -11.60 -13.86 0.65
CA ASP A 9 -12.19 -13.68 -0.69
C ASP A 9 -13.71 -13.89 -0.69
N PHE A 10 -14.26 -14.70 0.21
CA PHE A 10 -15.70 -14.95 0.33
C PHE A 10 -16.42 -13.82 1.07
N VAL A 11 -15.85 -13.34 2.18
CA VAL A 11 -16.37 -12.18 2.91
C VAL A 11 -16.32 -10.92 2.03
N THR A 12 -15.24 -10.74 1.26
CA THR A 12 -15.18 -9.61 0.30
C THR A 12 -16.18 -9.76 -0.84
N ARG A 13 -16.41 -10.96 -1.38
CA ARG A 13 -17.46 -11.17 -2.41
C ARG A 13 -18.87 -10.80 -1.95
N TRP A 14 -19.16 -10.95 -0.66
CA TRP A 14 -20.46 -10.61 -0.09
C TRP A 14 -20.61 -9.11 0.22
N LEU A 15 -19.50 -8.38 0.36
CA LEU A 15 -19.54 -6.97 0.73
C LEU A 15 -19.75 -6.05 -0.49
N HIS A 16 -19.18 -6.38 -1.66
CA HIS A 16 -19.08 -5.45 -2.80
C HIS A 16 -20.29 -5.50 -3.74
N ASP A 17 -21.09 -4.43 -3.74
CA ASP A 17 -22.35 -4.32 -4.52
C ASP A 17 -22.36 -3.20 -5.57
N GLU A 18 -21.34 -2.33 -5.63
CA GLU A 18 -21.34 -1.13 -6.49
C GLU A 18 -20.11 -1.11 -7.42
N ASP A 19 -20.31 -0.81 -8.70
CA ASP A 19 -19.23 -0.50 -9.66
C ASP A 19 -19.03 1.03 -9.72
N PHE A 20 -17.79 1.52 -9.59
CA PHE A 20 -17.45 2.95 -9.60
C PHE A 20 -16.46 3.26 -10.73
N PHE A 21 -16.86 4.12 -11.66
CA PHE A 21 -16.05 4.50 -12.82
C PHE A 21 -15.59 5.96 -12.71
N PHE A 22 -14.33 6.16 -12.29
CA PHE A 22 -13.70 7.49 -12.18
C PHE A 22 -13.88 8.36 -13.43
N ASP A 23 -13.73 7.77 -14.62
CA ASP A 23 -13.82 8.51 -15.88
C ASP A 23 -15.24 9.02 -16.15
N GLN A 24 -16.26 8.22 -15.87
CA GLN A 24 -17.65 8.59 -16.17
C GLN A 24 -18.17 9.66 -15.21
N ASP A 25 -17.84 9.53 -13.92
CA ASP A 25 -18.28 10.45 -12.88
C ASP A 25 -17.56 11.80 -12.94
N LEU A 26 -16.27 11.84 -13.30
CA LEU A 26 -15.57 13.11 -13.54
C LEU A 26 -15.99 13.78 -14.86
N MET A 27 -16.23 13.01 -15.94
CA MET A 27 -16.60 13.59 -17.24
C MET A 27 -18.04 14.13 -17.29
N GLY A 28 -18.96 13.59 -16.47
CA GLY A 28 -20.31 14.13 -16.35
C GLY A 28 -20.37 15.54 -15.74
N SER A 29 -19.30 15.98 -15.08
CA SER A 29 -19.23 17.28 -14.42
C SER A 29 -18.44 18.30 -15.25
N ASN A 30 -19.13 19.11 -16.04
CA ASN A 30 -18.55 20.28 -16.73
C ASN A 30 -17.87 21.30 -15.79
N ARG A 31 -17.98 21.13 -14.47
CA ARG A 31 -17.42 22.03 -13.44
C ARG A 31 -16.09 21.56 -12.85
N ALA A 32 -15.61 20.35 -13.15
CA ALA A 32 -14.43 19.76 -12.50
C ALA A 32 -13.09 20.46 -12.81
N CYS A 33 -13.06 21.42 -13.75
CA CYS A 33 -11.81 22.03 -14.20
C CYS A 33 -11.30 23.18 -13.31
N GLN A 34 -12.11 23.73 -12.40
CA GLN A 34 -11.72 24.90 -11.61
C GLN A 34 -11.24 24.62 -10.17
N ASP A 35 -11.76 23.60 -9.49
CA ASP A 35 -11.35 23.30 -8.10
C ASP A 35 -11.07 21.81 -7.85
N LEU A 36 -9.80 21.43 -8.01
CA LEU A 36 -9.27 20.08 -7.79
C LEU A 36 -9.63 19.50 -6.40
N GLN A 37 -9.62 20.37 -5.38
CA GLN A 37 -9.88 19.98 -3.99
C GLN A 37 -11.37 19.79 -3.70
N LEU A 38 -12.27 20.53 -4.35
CA LEU A 38 -13.71 20.33 -4.21
C LEU A 38 -14.16 19.07 -4.96
N ALA A 39 -13.69 18.88 -6.20
CA ALA A 39 -14.01 17.70 -7.00
C ALA A 39 -13.52 16.40 -6.31
N SER A 40 -12.35 16.43 -5.67
CA SER A 40 -11.85 15.28 -4.90
C SER A 40 -12.71 14.91 -3.70
N LYS A 41 -13.41 15.88 -3.09
CA LYS A 41 -14.26 15.65 -1.91
C LYS A 41 -15.66 15.19 -2.29
N GLU A 42 -16.18 15.67 -3.42
CA GLU A 42 -17.54 15.40 -3.88
C GLU A 42 -17.65 14.05 -4.62
N TYR A 43 -16.57 13.60 -5.28
CA TYR A 43 -16.53 12.36 -6.07
C TYR A 43 -15.67 11.26 -5.42
N ALA A 44 -15.67 11.17 -4.08
CA ALA A 44 -14.97 10.11 -3.38
C ALA A 44 -15.78 8.80 -3.44
N PRO A 45 -15.18 7.66 -3.84
CA PRO A 45 -15.88 6.37 -3.82
C PRO A 45 -16.32 6.04 -2.38
N LYS A 46 -17.51 5.45 -2.23
CA LYS A 46 -18.04 5.07 -0.91
C LYS A 46 -17.14 4.03 -0.26
N GLU A 47 -16.84 4.26 1.01
CA GLU A 47 -16.08 3.36 1.88
C GLU A 47 -17.01 2.76 2.95
N TYR A 48 -16.69 1.58 3.47
CA TYR A 48 -17.47 0.99 4.56
C TYR A 48 -17.28 1.77 5.86
N PHE A 49 -18.39 2.04 6.56
CA PHE A 49 -18.46 2.92 7.72
C PHE A 49 -17.67 2.44 8.95
N CYS A 50 -17.49 1.13 9.14
CA CYS A 50 -17.01 0.60 10.42
C CYS A 50 -15.49 0.32 10.47
N CYS A 51 -14.78 0.21 9.35
CA CYS A 51 -13.32 0.13 9.30
C CYS A 51 -12.91 0.34 7.84
N THR A 52 -11.77 0.98 7.61
CA THR A 52 -11.11 1.28 6.32
C THR A 52 -10.70 0.03 5.50
N VAL A 53 -11.44 -1.08 5.58
CA VAL A 53 -11.06 -2.43 5.11
C VAL A 53 -11.14 -2.59 3.59
N GLY A 54 -11.79 -1.66 2.88
CA GLY A 54 -11.89 -1.77 1.43
C GLY A 54 -12.76 -0.71 0.79
N PHE A 55 -12.56 -0.52 -0.51
CA PHE A 55 -13.53 0.17 -1.36
C PHE A 55 -14.80 -0.67 -1.48
N ARG A 56 -15.98 -0.04 -1.59
CA ARG A 56 -17.22 -0.78 -1.87
C ARG A 56 -17.20 -1.45 -3.25
N ASP A 57 -16.45 -0.89 -4.19
CA ASP A 57 -16.19 -1.48 -5.50
C ASP A 57 -15.07 -2.53 -5.45
N ARG A 58 -15.40 -3.74 -5.90
CA ARG A 58 -14.51 -4.90 -5.97
C ARG A 58 -13.38 -4.71 -6.98
N ASN A 59 -13.67 -4.16 -8.15
CA ASN A 59 -12.68 -3.92 -9.19
C ASN A 59 -11.69 -2.88 -8.70
N LEU A 60 -12.18 -1.82 -8.06
CA LEU A 60 -11.34 -0.78 -7.48
C LEU A 60 -10.46 -1.31 -6.34
N GLU A 61 -10.99 -2.15 -5.45
CA GLU A 61 -10.22 -2.80 -4.40
C GLU A 61 -9.15 -3.75 -4.98
N SER A 62 -9.49 -4.47 -6.05
CA SER A 62 -8.53 -5.36 -6.71
C SER A 62 -7.38 -4.59 -7.36
N GLU A 63 -7.67 -3.45 -7.97
CA GLU A 63 -6.68 -2.56 -8.56
C GLU A 63 -5.84 -1.86 -7.48
N PHE A 64 -6.46 -1.44 -6.38
CA PHE A 64 -5.76 -0.89 -5.23
C PHE A 64 -4.75 -1.88 -4.65
N ARG A 65 -5.13 -3.15 -4.46
CA ARG A 65 -4.22 -4.20 -3.96
C ARG A 65 -3.08 -4.49 -4.92
N GLU A 66 -3.32 -4.42 -6.22
CA GLU A 66 -2.28 -4.54 -7.23
C GLU A 66 -1.32 -3.35 -7.19
N TYR A 67 -1.84 -2.13 -7.11
CA TYR A 67 -1.04 -0.92 -6.88
C TYR A 67 -0.21 -1.02 -5.60
N LEU A 68 -0.83 -1.43 -4.50
CA LEU A 68 -0.17 -1.57 -3.20
C LEU A 68 0.98 -2.58 -3.28
N SER A 69 0.78 -3.72 -3.96
CA SER A 69 1.83 -4.75 -4.11
C SER A 69 3.07 -4.24 -4.84
N VAL A 70 2.90 -3.34 -5.81
CA VAL A 70 4.02 -2.72 -6.54
C VAL A 70 4.65 -1.60 -5.70
N ALA A 71 3.83 -0.77 -5.04
CA ALA A 71 4.27 0.35 -4.22
C ALA A 71 5.04 -0.12 -2.97
N SER A 72 4.69 -1.26 -2.40
CA SER A 72 5.35 -1.82 -1.21
C SER A 72 6.54 -2.73 -1.51
N LYS A 73 6.99 -2.86 -2.78
CA LYS A 73 8.12 -3.75 -3.16
C LYS A 73 9.36 -3.55 -2.29
N SER A 74 9.84 -2.31 -2.16
CA SER A 74 11.03 -2.00 -1.35
C SER A 74 10.80 -2.24 0.14
N ARG A 75 9.60 -1.91 0.63
CA ARG A 75 9.17 -2.08 2.01
C ARG A 75 9.12 -3.55 2.43
N ILE A 76 8.61 -4.41 1.56
CA ILE A 76 8.59 -5.87 1.78
C ILE A 76 10.02 -6.41 1.88
N TYR A 77 10.92 -6.03 0.97
CA TYR A 77 12.33 -6.44 1.07
C TYR A 77 13.01 -5.96 2.34
N ILE A 78 12.77 -4.71 2.74
CA ILE A 78 13.29 -4.16 4.01
C ILE A 78 12.74 -4.98 5.19
N GLY A 79 11.46 -5.32 5.21
CA GLY A 79 10.88 -6.15 6.27
C GLY A 79 11.54 -7.53 6.38
N TYR A 80 11.75 -8.22 5.25
CA TYR A 80 12.45 -9.52 5.25
C TYR A 80 13.90 -9.38 5.72
N LEU A 81 14.62 -8.37 5.23
CA LEU A 81 16.00 -8.10 5.63
C LEU A 81 16.09 -7.76 7.12
N CYS A 82 15.17 -6.96 7.67
CA CYS A 82 15.09 -6.67 9.09
C CYS A 82 14.84 -7.93 9.91
N CYS A 83 13.91 -8.81 9.49
CA CYS A 83 13.66 -10.09 10.13
C CYS A 83 14.92 -10.98 10.19
N ILE A 84 15.57 -11.14 9.04
CA ILE A 84 16.76 -12.00 8.91
C ILE A 84 17.93 -11.40 9.70
N ALA A 85 18.29 -10.15 9.44
CA ALA A 85 19.53 -9.55 9.93
C ALA A 85 19.46 -9.09 11.39
N LEU A 86 18.32 -8.58 11.85
CA LEU A 86 18.21 -7.99 13.19
C LEU A 86 17.65 -8.93 14.24
N ILE A 87 17.04 -10.04 13.84
CA ILE A 87 16.27 -10.88 14.77
C ILE A 87 16.70 -12.33 14.69
N ILE A 88 16.53 -12.98 13.54
CA ILE A 88 16.81 -14.43 13.41
C ILE A 88 18.31 -14.72 13.40
N PHE A 89 19.11 -13.90 12.70
CA PHE A 89 20.55 -14.09 12.64
C PHE A 89 21.26 -13.84 13.98
N PRO A 90 20.92 -12.79 14.75
CA PRO A 90 21.42 -12.65 16.12
C PRO A 90 21.02 -13.80 17.04
N ASP A 91 19.80 -14.33 16.95
CA ASP A 91 19.39 -15.52 17.70
C ASP A 91 20.27 -16.74 17.35
N LEU A 92 20.58 -16.94 16.07
CA LEU A 92 21.50 -17.99 15.63
C LEU A 92 22.92 -17.79 16.18
N ILE A 93 23.46 -16.56 16.11
CA ILE A 93 24.77 -16.23 16.68
C ILE A 93 24.77 -16.48 18.18
N PHE A 94 23.71 -16.06 18.88
CA PHE A 94 23.57 -16.27 20.32
C PHE A 94 23.59 -17.77 20.65
N MET A 95 22.88 -18.60 19.89
CA MET A 95 22.88 -20.06 20.06
C MET A 95 24.24 -20.69 19.75
N LEU A 96 25.00 -20.17 18.79
CA LEU A 96 26.35 -20.66 18.47
C LEU A 96 27.38 -20.21 19.51
N ALA A 97 27.31 -18.97 19.98
CA ALA A 97 28.24 -18.41 20.94
C ALA A 97 28.11 -19.04 22.34
N ASN A 98 26.93 -19.54 22.68
CA ASN A 98 26.66 -20.18 23.97
C ASN A 98 26.75 -21.72 23.92
N LEU A 99 27.29 -22.31 22.85
CA LEU A 99 27.42 -23.77 22.73
C LEU A 99 28.14 -24.39 23.95
N ASP A 100 29.28 -23.82 24.33
CA ASP A 100 30.10 -24.30 25.45
C ASP A 100 29.39 -24.15 26.80
N PHE A 101 28.58 -23.08 26.96
CA PHE A 101 27.79 -22.85 28.16
C PHE A 101 26.71 -23.92 28.32
N PHE A 102 26.04 -24.31 27.23
CA PHE A 102 25.02 -25.36 27.29
C PHE A 102 25.63 -26.75 27.53
N GLU A 103 26.83 -27.01 27.01
CA GLU A 103 27.56 -28.26 27.28
C GLU A 103 27.97 -28.36 28.76
N THR A 104 28.50 -27.27 29.33
CA THR A 104 28.92 -27.22 30.74
C THR A 104 27.76 -27.26 31.73
N ALA A 105 26.59 -26.73 31.35
CA ALA A 105 25.39 -26.74 32.19
C ALA A 105 24.62 -28.09 32.17
N ASN A 106 25.14 -29.14 31.51
CA ASN A 106 24.50 -30.47 31.41
C ASN A 106 23.06 -30.42 30.89
N TYR A 107 22.73 -29.46 30.01
CA TYR A 107 21.44 -29.48 29.34
C TYR A 107 21.33 -30.72 28.43
N PRO A 108 20.15 -31.36 28.34
CA PRO A 108 19.98 -32.48 27.44
C PRO A 108 20.31 -32.04 26.01
N VAL A 109 21.15 -32.80 25.30
CA VAL A 109 21.56 -32.52 23.91
C VAL A 109 20.35 -32.27 22.99
N GLY A 110 19.22 -32.90 23.30
CA GLY A 110 17.95 -32.68 22.61
C GLY A 110 17.39 -31.26 22.71
N PHE A 111 17.63 -30.52 23.80
CA PHE A 111 17.22 -29.12 23.95
C PHE A 111 17.96 -28.21 22.97
N TYR A 112 19.29 -28.34 22.93
CA TYR A 112 20.12 -27.53 22.04
C TYR A 112 19.81 -27.84 20.57
N ALA A 113 19.84 -29.12 20.20
CA ALA A 113 19.57 -29.55 18.82
C ALA A 113 18.19 -29.10 18.33
N ARG A 114 17.18 -29.09 19.23
CA ARG A 114 15.83 -28.63 18.90
C ARG A 114 15.80 -27.12 18.67
N ASN A 115 16.29 -26.31 19.61
CA ASN A 115 16.26 -24.85 19.48
C ASN A 115 17.12 -24.37 18.30
N PHE A 116 18.32 -24.90 18.13
CA PHE A 116 19.18 -24.62 16.99
C PHE A 116 18.52 -25.02 15.67
N GLY A 117 17.97 -26.24 15.60
CA GLY A 117 17.27 -26.74 14.42
C GLY A 117 16.06 -25.88 14.02
N THR A 118 15.27 -25.43 15.00
CA THR A 118 14.15 -24.52 14.76
C THR A 118 14.61 -23.15 14.27
N THR A 119 15.65 -22.55 14.86
CA THR A 119 16.19 -21.25 14.42
C THR A 119 16.76 -21.35 13.00
N CYS A 120 17.48 -22.42 12.66
CA CYS A 120 17.95 -22.67 11.29
C CYS A 120 16.78 -22.86 10.31
N THR A 121 15.74 -23.59 10.71
CA THR A 121 14.54 -23.79 9.88
C THR A 121 13.82 -22.46 9.62
N ASN A 122 13.69 -21.62 10.65
CA ASN A 122 13.06 -20.30 10.53
C ASN A 122 13.91 -19.37 9.67
N LEU A 123 15.24 -19.37 9.82
CA LEU A 123 16.14 -18.62 8.94
C LEU A 123 15.97 -19.05 7.48
N ALA A 124 15.97 -20.36 7.21
CA ALA A 124 15.75 -20.90 5.87
C ALA A 124 14.38 -20.50 5.33
N LEU A 125 13.33 -20.54 6.15
CA LEU A 125 11.97 -20.14 5.78
C LEU A 125 11.91 -18.68 5.31
N PHE A 126 12.53 -17.75 6.04
CA PHE A 126 12.56 -16.33 5.65
C PHE A 126 13.45 -16.07 4.42
N ILE A 127 14.57 -16.78 4.27
CA ILE A 127 15.43 -16.69 3.07
C ILE A 127 14.67 -17.19 1.84
N VAL A 128 13.97 -18.32 1.95
CA VAL A 128 13.13 -18.86 0.87
C VAL A 128 11.97 -17.91 0.57
N GLY A 129 11.31 -17.36 1.60
CA GLY A 129 10.28 -16.33 1.45
C GLY A 129 10.78 -15.12 0.67
N LEU A 130 11.94 -14.58 1.04
CA LEU A 130 12.59 -13.47 0.33
C LEU A 130 12.91 -13.85 -1.13
N ALA A 131 13.53 -15.00 -1.38
CA ALA A 131 13.86 -15.46 -2.72
C ALA A 131 12.61 -15.62 -3.61
N VAL A 132 11.54 -16.24 -3.09
CA VAL A 132 10.28 -16.44 -3.82
C VAL A 132 9.62 -15.09 -4.11
N THR A 133 9.57 -14.17 -3.14
CA THR A 133 9.00 -12.83 -3.37
C THR A 133 9.81 -12.05 -4.42
N THR A 134 11.14 -12.14 -4.42
CA THR A 134 11.99 -11.56 -5.47
C THR A 134 11.68 -12.14 -6.84
N ILE A 135 11.57 -13.48 -6.95
CA ILE A 135 11.21 -14.15 -8.21
C ILE A 135 9.84 -13.67 -8.71
N VAL A 136 8.85 -13.54 -7.81
CA VAL A 136 7.51 -13.07 -8.19
C VAL A 136 7.56 -11.62 -8.67
N PHE A 137 8.35 -10.74 -8.05
CA PHE A 137 8.50 -9.35 -8.48
C PHE A 137 9.18 -9.23 -9.84
N GLU A 138 10.26 -9.97 -10.08
CA GLU A 138 11.04 -9.90 -11.34
C GLU A 138 10.39 -10.68 -12.49
N SER A 139 9.52 -11.65 -12.19
CA SER A 139 8.84 -12.44 -13.22
C SER A 139 7.88 -11.60 -14.06
N LYS A 140 8.18 -11.43 -15.35
CA LYS A 140 7.26 -10.81 -16.33
C LYS A 140 6.02 -11.66 -16.62
N ARG A 141 6.06 -12.96 -16.33
CA ARG A 141 4.97 -13.92 -16.64
C ARG A 141 3.78 -13.75 -15.69
N MET A 142 4.02 -13.33 -14.46
CA MET A 142 2.98 -13.14 -13.45
C MET A 142 2.39 -11.74 -13.57
N LYS A 143 1.21 -11.64 -14.22
CA LYS A 143 0.48 -10.37 -14.32
C LYS A 143 0.06 -9.85 -12.94
N LYS A 144 -0.40 -10.73 -12.05
CA LYS A 144 -0.92 -10.36 -10.72
C LYS A 144 0.17 -10.46 -9.65
N LYS A 145 0.71 -9.31 -9.22
CA LYS A 145 1.76 -9.24 -8.18
C LYS A 145 1.24 -9.39 -6.74
N ARG A 146 -0.08 -9.41 -6.54
CA ARG A 146 -0.75 -9.63 -5.24
C ARG A 146 -0.38 -10.94 -4.54
N VAL A 147 0.11 -11.94 -5.28
CA VAL A 147 0.53 -13.26 -4.73
C VAL A 147 1.64 -13.09 -3.68
N VAL A 148 2.42 -12.01 -3.75
CA VAL A 148 3.46 -11.69 -2.77
C VAL A 148 2.90 -11.59 -1.34
N PHE A 149 1.69 -11.02 -1.17
CA PHE A 149 1.08 -10.90 0.15
C PHE A 149 0.75 -12.27 0.74
N CYS A 150 0.21 -13.18 -0.07
CA CYS A 150 -0.07 -14.56 0.34
C CYS A 150 1.22 -15.30 0.69
N ILE A 151 2.32 -15.09 -0.04
CA ILE A 151 3.61 -15.71 0.28
C ILE A 151 4.08 -15.23 1.65
N SER A 152 4.06 -13.91 1.90
CA SER A 152 4.45 -13.37 3.20
C SER A 152 3.57 -13.87 4.34
N GLU A 153 2.25 -13.93 4.14
CA GLU A 153 1.32 -14.52 5.11
C GLU A 153 1.66 -15.97 5.45
N VAL A 154 1.87 -16.81 4.43
CA VAL A 154 2.24 -18.21 4.61
C VAL A 154 3.57 -18.32 5.37
N VAL A 155 4.56 -17.50 5.04
CA VAL A 155 5.85 -17.47 5.74
C VAL A 155 5.65 -17.16 7.22
N PHE A 156 4.89 -16.12 7.56
CA PHE A 156 4.63 -15.78 8.96
C PHE A 156 3.80 -16.82 9.69
N LEU A 157 2.79 -17.43 9.05
CA LEU A 157 1.98 -18.49 9.68
C LEU A 157 2.79 -19.76 9.94
N VAL A 158 3.65 -20.18 9.00
CA VAL A 158 4.56 -21.32 9.19
C VAL A 158 5.59 -20.99 10.26
N PHE A 159 6.06 -19.75 10.33
CA PHE A 159 6.91 -19.27 11.41
C PHE A 159 6.20 -19.34 12.77
N THR A 160 4.96 -18.86 12.88
CA THR A 160 4.14 -18.97 14.09
C THR A 160 4.00 -20.42 14.54
N LEU A 161 3.77 -21.33 13.60
CA LEU A 161 3.67 -22.76 13.89
C LEU A 161 5.00 -23.34 14.39
N SER A 162 6.10 -23.06 13.71
CA SER A 162 7.44 -23.50 14.11
C SER A 162 7.81 -22.99 15.52
N GLU A 163 7.59 -21.71 15.77
CA GLU A 163 7.84 -21.09 17.08
C GLU A 163 6.88 -21.58 18.16
N SER A 164 5.62 -21.85 17.82
CA SER A 164 4.66 -22.42 18.77
C SER A 164 5.13 -23.78 19.28
N LEU A 165 5.63 -24.63 18.39
CA LEU A 165 6.18 -25.94 18.76
C LEU A 165 7.43 -25.79 19.61
N ARG A 166 8.36 -24.91 19.21
CA ARG A 166 9.57 -24.60 19.99
C ARG A 166 9.19 -24.13 21.40
N PHE A 167 8.24 -23.21 21.49
CA PHE A 167 7.80 -22.62 22.75
C PHE A 167 7.15 -23.65 23.67
N THR A 168 6.25 -24.50 23.16
CA THR A 168 5.61 -25.55 23.96
C THR A 168 6.65 -26.46 24.62
N TYR A 169 7.72 -26.80 23.90
CA TYR A 169 8.75 -27.68 24.43
C TYR A 169 9.72 -26.99 25.39
N SER A 170 10.09 -25.74 25.11
CA SER A 170 11.13 -25.04 25.85
C SER A 170 10.59 -24.21 27.03
N ILE A 171 9.28 -24.18 27.26
CA ILE A 171 8.66 -23.30 28.27
C ILE A 171 9.19 -23.54 29.69
N ASN A 172 9.41 -24.79 30.06
CA ASN A 172 9.95 -25.16 31.37
C ASN A 172 11.45 -24.86 31.48
N ASP A 173 12.17 -24.98 30.37
CA ASP A 173 13.61 -24.71 30.35
C ASP A 173 13.88 -23.23 30.55
N PHE A 174 13.05 -22.35 29.98
CA PHE A 174 13.16 -20.91 30.20
C PHE A 174 12.78 -20.47 31.61
N ASP A 175 11.84 -21.15 32.26
CA ASP A 175 11.58 -20.94 33.69
C ASP A 175 12.82 -21.29 34.54
N ASN A 176 13.62 -22.27 34.13
CA ASN A 176 14.86 -22.61 34.84
C ASN A 176 15.96 -21.57 34.62
N VAL A 177 16.05 -20.99 33.42
CA VAL A 177 17.09 -20.00 33.07
C VAL A 177 16.80 -18.62 33.65
N PHE A 178 15.57 -18.14 33.50
CA PHE A 178 15.18 -16.77 33.86
C PHE A 178 14.37 -16.69 35.16
N GLY A 179 14.17 -17.82 35.85
CA GLY A 179 13.32 -17.93 37.04
C GLY A 179 11.85 -18.15 36.69
N LEU A 180 11.02 -18.31 37.73
CA LEU A 180 9.58 -18.56 37.60
C LEU A 180 8.93 -17.52 36.67
N GLY A 181 8.33 -17.92 35.55
CA GLY A 181 7.71 -16.95 34.62
C GLY A 181 8.68 -16.35 33.60
N GLY A 182 9.90 -16.87 33.54
CA GLY A 182 10.90 -16.59 32.51
C GLY A 182 10.39 -16.78 31.08
N TRP A 183 9.40 -17.65 30.90
CA TRP A 183 8.74 -17.85 29.61
C TRP A 183 8.12 -16.57 29.04
N SER A 184 7.63 -15.62 29.85
CA SER A 184 7.00 -14.39 29.33
C SER A 184 8.04 -13.43 28.76
N ILE A 185 9.23 -13.38 29.36
CA ILE A 185 10.39 -12.64 28.86
C ILE A 185 10.82 -13.24 27.53
N PHE A 186 11.00 -14.57 27.48
CA PHE A 186 11.38 -15.26 26.25
C PHE A 186 10.34 -15.09 25.14
N LEU A 187 9.05 -15.14 25.46
CA LEU A 187 7.99 -14.91 24.50
C LEU A 187 8.09 -13.49 23.88
N CYS A 188 8.27 -12.47 24.72
CA CYS A 188 8.31 -11.08 24.27
C CYS A 188 9.57 -10.76 23.42
N PHE A 189 10.74 -11.21 23.86
CA PHE A 189 12.03 -10.85 23.23
C PHE A 189 12.57 -11.89 22.24
N GLY A 190 12.19 -13.15 22.37
CA GLY A 190 12.65 -14.23 21.50
C GLY A 190 11.67 -14.54 20.36
N ILE A 191 10.36 -14.60 20.67
CA ILE A 191 9.37 -15.12 19.73
C ILE A 191 8.58 -14.01 19.02
N LEU A 192 8.19 -12.96 19.74
CA LEU A 192 7.32 -11.92 19.18
C LEU A 192 8.07 -10.83 18.40
N THR A 193 9.37 -10.70 18.61
CA THR A 193 10.18 -9.66 17.96
C THR A 193 10.14 -9.70 16.43
N PRO A 194 10.16 -10.87 15.75
CA PRO A 194 10.01 -10.95 14.28
C PRO A 194 8.73 -10.31 13.74
N TYR A 195 7.64 -10.28 14.50
CA TYR A 195 6.39 -9.64 14.06
C TYR A 195 6.50 -8.11 13.99
N ILE A 196 7.49 -7.49 14.65
CA ILE A 196 7.78 -6.06 14.48
C ILE A 196 8.15 -5.76 13.02
N SER A 197 8.73 -6.72 12.29
CA SER A 197 9.06 -6.52 10.87
C SER A 197 7.84 -6.26 9.97
N THR A 198 6.65 -6.73 10.36
CA THR A 198 5.43 -6.54 9.55
C THR A 198 5.06 -5.06 9.45
N PHE A 199 5.47 -4.25 10.42
CA PHE A 199 5.40 -2.79 10.41
C PHE A 199 6.06 -2.21 9.15
N PHE A 200 7.24 -2.71 8.80
CA PHE A 200 8.02 -2.20 7.68
C PHE A 200 7.49 -2.68 6.32
N MET A 201 6.79 -3.83 6.29
CA MET A 201 6.35 -4.46 5.03
C MET A 201 5.14 -3.77 4.37
N GLN A 202 4.38 -2.95 5.09
CA GLN A 202 3.13 -2.32 4.61
C GLN A 202 2.18 -3.34 3.95
N LEU A 203 1.89 -4.42 4.68
CA LEU A 203 0.92 -5.43 4.27
C LEU A 203 -0.52 -4.90 4.42
N PRO A 204 -1.50 -5.45 3.68
CA PRO A 204 -2.91 -5.13 3.89
C PRO A 204 -3.32 -5.36 5.34
N LEU A 205 -4.12 -4.46 5.93
CA LEU A 205 -4.48 -4.52 7.35
C LEU A 205 -5.08 -5.86 7.74
N LEU A 206 -6.00 -6.39 6.93
CA LEU A 206 -6.67 -7.66 7.23
C LEU A 206 -5.64 -8.80 7.43
N LEU A 207 -4.60 -8.80 6.61
CA LEU A 207 -3.52 -9.78 6.64
C LEU A 207 -2.62 -9.57 7.87
N VAL A 208 -2.36 -8.32 8.26
CA VAL A 208 -1.64 -8.01 9.50
C VAL A 208 -2.43 -8.43 10.73
N VAL A 209 -3.73 -8.16 10.77
CA VAL A 209 -4.63 -8.55 11.86
C VAL A 209 -4.71 -10.07 11.97
N GLU A 210 -4.76 -10.78 10.84
CA GLU A 210 -4.75 -12.24 10.83
C GLU A 210 -3.43 -12.79 11.37
N ILE A 211 -2.28 -12.34 10.85
CA ILE A 211 -0.95 -12.81 11.28
C ILE A 211 -0.71 -12.51 12.76
N VAL A 212 -0.84 -11.24 13.17
CA VAL A 212 -0.54 -10.80 14.54
C VAL A 212 -1.60 -11.29 15.51
N GLY A 213 -2.88 -11.26 15.12
CA GLY A 213 -3.98 -11.76 15.94
C GLY A 213 -3.88 -13.25 16.21
N LEU A 214 -3.59 -14.06 15.17
CA LEU A 214 -3.39 -15.49 15.34
C LEU A 214 -2.14 -15.79 16.18
N ALA A 215 -1.04 -15.08 15.95
CA ALA A 215 0.17 -15.21 16.77
C ALA A 215 -0.11 -14.89 18.25
N CYS A 216 -0.82 -13.80 18.56
CA CYS A 216 -1.20 -13.45 19.94
C CYS A 216 -2.12 -14.51 20.55
N VAL A 217 -3.18 -14.95 19.85
CA VAL A 217 -4.11 -15.96 20.36
C VAL A 217 -3.40 -17.27 20.66
N VAL A 218 -2.54 -17.73 19.75
CA VAL A 218 -1.83 -19.00 19.91
C VAL A 218 -0.74 -18.91 20.97
N LEU A 219 0.15 -17.91 20.88
CA LEU A 219 1.35 -17.83 21.71
C LEU A 219 1.09 -17.28 23.12
N ILE A 220 0.13 -16.37 23.30
CA ILE A 220 -0.22 -15.80 24.61
C ILE A 220 -1.40 -16.55 25.24
N GLY A 221 -2.38 -16.96 24.43
CA GLY A 221 -3.58 -17.65 24.91
C GLY A 221 -3.40 -19.15 25.01
N VAL A 222 -3.39 -19.83 23.86
CA VAL A 222 -3.55 -21.29 23.76
C VAL A 222 -2.38 -22.05 24.38
N ILE A 223 -1.13 -21.70 24.04
CA ILE A 223 0.03 -22.46 24.53
C ILE A 223 0.22 -22.30 26.04
N PRO A 224 0.24 -21.07 26.61
CA PRO A 224 0.42 -20.93 28.06
C PRO A 224 -0.76 -21.52 28.87
N ALA A 225 -1.96 -21.57 28.28
CA ALA A 225 -3.10 -22.25 28.90
C ALA A 225 -2.94 -23.78 28.88
N THR A 226 -2.50 -24.37 27.77
CA THR A 226 -2.34 -25.83 27.63
C THR A 226 -1.15 -26.38 28.39
N THR A 227 -0.08 -25.62 28.56
CA THR A 227 1.11 -26.01 29.33
C THR A 227 0.98 -25.70 30.82
N GLY A 228 -0.10 -25.05 31.25
CA GLY A 228 -0.29 -24.62 32.64
C GLY A 228 0.62 -23.46 33.06
N ALA A 229 1.26 -22.77 32.12
CA ALA A 229 2.17 -21.66 32.41
C ALA A 229 1.47 -20.50 33.13
N TRP A 230 0.20 -20.22 32.80
CA TRP A 230 -0.62 -19.26 33.55
C TRP A 230 -0.86 -19.68 35.00
N SER A 231 -1.04 -20.98 35.25
CA SER A 231 -1.23 -21.48 36.61
C SER A 231 0.02 -21.32 37.47
N LYS A 232 1.22 -21.45 36.88
CA LYS A 232 2.50 -21.19 37.57
C LYS A 232 2.66 -19.74 38.01
N MET A 233 2.05 -18.79 37.28
CA MET A 233 2.02 -17.37 37.63
C MET A 233 0.90 -17.01 38.63
N SER A 234 0.17 -18.00 39.17
CA SER A 234 -0.81 -17.73 40.22
C SER A 234 -0.14 -17.24 41.50
N ARG A 235 -0.86 -16.41 42.25
CA ARG A 235 -0.39 -15.83 43.52
C ARG A 235 0.13 -16.91 44.48
N GLU A 236 -0.56 -18.05 44.56
CA GLU A 236 -0.18 -19.17 45.43
C GLU A 236 1.16 -19.78 45.00
N ASN A 237 1.33 -20.10 43.72
CA ASN A 237 2.57 -20.72 43.23
C ASN A 237 3.77 -19.77 43.35
N ILE A 238 3.57 -18.46 43.14
CA ILE A 238 4.61 -17.45 43.39
C ILE A 238 4.96 -17.41 44.88
N PHE A 239 3.96 -17.40 45.77
CA PHE A 239 4.19 -17.38 47.21
C PHE A 239 4.95 -18.62 47.68
N GLN A 240 4.55 -19.82 47.22
CA GLN A 240 5.26 -21.06 47.51
C GLN A 240 6.71 -21.01 47.02
N HIS A 241 6.96 -20.47 45.82
CA HIS A 241 8.32 -20.30 45.32
C HIS A 241 9.14 -19.34 46.20
N LEU A 242 8.56 -18.24 46.67
CA LEU A 242 9.25 -17.30 47.57
C LEU A 242 9.58 -17.93 48.93
N LEU A 243 8.79 -18.88 49.42
CA LEU A 243 9.10 -19.64 50.64
C LEU A 243 10.26 -20.62 50.46
N THR A 244 10.58 -21.01 49.22
CA THR A 244 11.75 -21.86 48.93
C THR A 244 13.05 -21.08 48.82
N LEU A 245 12.99 -19.74 48.77
CA LEU A 245 14.18 -18.90 48.79
C LEU A 245 14.80 -18.84 50.18
N ASP A 246 16.07 -18.42 50.26
CA ASP A 246 16.78 -18.22 51.53
C ASP A 246 15.90 -17.40 52.51
N PRO A 247 15.68 -17.87 53.75
CA PRO A 247 14.94 -17.14 54.77
C PRO A 247 15.49 -15.74 55.04
N ASN A 248 16.76 -15.49 54.75
CA ASN A 248 17.39 -14.18 54.87
C ASN A 248 17.07 -13.24 53.69
N SER A 249 16.36 -13.72 52.67
CA SER A 249 15.96 -12.89 51.54
C SER A 249 14.89 -11.88 51.96
N PHE A 250 14.99 -10.66 51.42
CA PHE A 250 14.06 -9.55 51.69
C PHE A 250 12.59 -9.89 51.38
N CYS A 251 12.34 -10.91 50.56
CA CYS A 251 11.02 -11.30 50.10
C CYS A 251 10.45 -12.55 50.75
N TYR A 252 11.11 -13.13 51.77
CA TYR A 252 10.61 -14.32 52.45
C TYR A 252 9.28 -14.02 53.15
N GLY A 253 8.20 -14.67 52.70
CA GLY A 253 6.86 -14.58 53.31
C GLY A 253 6.15 -13.23 53.19
N ASN A 254 6.65 -12.29 52.39
CA ASN A 254 6.04 -10.96 52.25
C ASN A 254 5.05 -10.89 51.07
N ASP A 255 3.77 -10.67 51.36
CA ASP A 255 2.68 -10.50 50.38
C ASP A 255 2.95 -9.38 49.36
N GLN A 256 3.67 -8.33 49.76
CA GLN A 256 4.03 -7.24 48.85
C GLN A 256 5.00 -7.73 47.77
N CYS A 257 5.94 -8.61 48.11
CA CYS A 257 6.85 -9.19 47.13
C CYS A 257 6.12 -10.06 46.13
N VAL A 258 5.14 -10.87 46.55
CA VAL A 258 4.31 -11.67 45.62
C VAL A 258 3.67 -10.78 44.55
N SER A 259 3.11 -9.64 44.97
CA SER A 259 2.49 -8.68 44.05
C SER A 259 3.51 -8.07 43.08
N ILE A 260 4.72 -7.73 43.55
CA ILE A 260 5.79 -7.19 42.70
C ILE A 260 6.19 -8.23 41.65
N TYR A 261 6.48 -9.47 42.06
CA TYR A 261 6.83 -10.55 41.12
C TYR A 261 5.73 -10.81 40.09
N GLN A 262 4.46 -10.84 40.53
CA GLN A 262 3.33 -11.01 39.63
C GLN A 262 3.28 -9.89 38.57
N VAL A 263 3.47 -8.63 38.98
CA VAL A 263 3.54 -7.49 38.05
C VAL A 263 4.73 -7.62 37.12
N THR A 264 5.92 -7.95 37.62
CA THR A 264 7.14 -8.12 36.81
C THR A 264 6.96 -9.19 35.73
N TYR A 265 6.32 -10.31 36.04
CA TYR A 265 6.11 -11.40 35.09
C TYR A 265 4.97 -11.14 34.10
N LEU A 266 3.92 -10.41 34.51
CA LEU A 266 2.82 -10.01 33.63
C LEU A 266 3.21 -8.86 32.69
N THR A 267 4.17 -8.01 33.09
CA THR A 267 4.60 -6.82 32.34
C THR A 267 5.04 -7.14 30.91
N PRO A 268 5.91 -8.14 30.63
CA PRO A 268 6.27 -8.53 29.27
C PRO A 268 5.07 -8.92 28.39
N VAL A 269 4.07 -9.61 28.95
CA VAL A 269 2.87 -9.99 28.19
C VAL A 269 2.02 -8.76 27.85
N VAL A 270 1.86 -7.86 28.81
CA VAL A 270 1.15 -6.59 28.56
C VAL A 270 1.87 -5.79 27.48
N ILE A 271 3.19 -5.68 27.56
CA ILE A 271 4.01 -5.00 26.54
C ILE A 271 3.84 -5.66 25.17
N ALA A 272 3.88 -7.00 25.10
CA ALA A 272 3.65 -7.75 23.87
C ALA A 272 2.27 -7.47 23.24
N CYS A 273 1.21 -7.47 24.05
CA CYS A 273 -0.14 -7.12 23.60
C CYS A 273 -0.22 -5.67 23.11
N MET A 274 0.43 -4.74 23.82
CA MET A 274 0.50 -3.33 23.42
C MET A 274 1.25 -3.14 22.10
N ILE A 275 2.37 -3.84 21.91
CA ILE A 275 3.12 -3.84 20.64
C ILE A 275 2.24 -4.38 19.51
N GLY A 276 1.55 -5.50 19.73
CA GLY A 276 0.60 -6.06 18.75
C GLY A 276 -0.50 -5.07 18.36
N PHE A 277 -1.08 -4.37 19.35
CA PHE A 277 -2.07 -3.34 19.10
C PHE A 277 -1.50 -2.14 18.33
N ILE A 278 -0.29 -1.70 18.67
CA ILE A 278 0.41 -0.62 17.94
C ILE A 278 0.68 -1.01 16.49
N ILE A 279 1.07 -2.26 16.22
CA ILE A 279 1.28 -2.77 14.86
C ILE A 279 -0.02 -2.66 14.04
N ILE A 280 -1.17 -3.02 14.64
CA ILE A 280 -2.49 -2.91 13.99
C ILE A 280 -2.86 -1.44 13.75
N LEU A 281 -2.66 -0.56 14.74
CA LEU A 281 -2.93 0.88 14.60
C LEU A 281 -2.09 1.52 13.49
N VAL A 282 -0.81 1.19 13.40
CA VAL A 282 0.05 1.73 12.36
C VAL A 282 -0.30 1.13 11.00
N GLY A 283 -0.70 -0.14 10.95
CA GLY A 283 -1.31 -0.76 9.78
C GLY A 283 -2.52 0.04 9.27
N LEU A 284 -3.43 0.44 10.17
CA LEU A 284 -4.60 1.27 9.84
C LEU A 284 -4.20 2.62 9.24
N ILE A 285 -3.28 3.34 9.88
CA ILE A 285 -2.83 4.66 9.42
C ILE A 285 -2.13 4.55 8.07
N SER A 286 -1.25 3.56 7.92
CA SER A 286 -0.47 3.31 6.71
C SER A 286 -1.35 2.92 5.52
N GLU A 287 -2.39 2.11 5.76
CA GLU A 287 -3.36 1.74 4.74
C GLU A 287 -4.20 2.94 4.31
N LYS A 288 -4.67 3.75 5.26
CA LYS A 288 -5.41 4.99 4.94
C LYS A 288 -4.57 5.91 4.06
N ALA A 289 -3.31 6.15 4.43
CA ALA A 289 -2.39 6.95 3.64
C ALA A 289 -2.15 6.36 2.23
N ALA A 290 -2.06 5.04 2.11
CA ALA A 290 -1.92 4.37 0.81
C ALA A 290 -3.17 4.52 -0.07
N ARG A 291 -4.37 4.42 0.53
CA ARG A 291 -5.65 4.61 -0.17
C ARG A 291 -5.82 6.05 -0.65
N ASP A 292 -5.47 7.04 0.17
CA ASP A 292 -5.52 8.45 -0.20
C ASP A 292 -4.53 8.76 -1.34
N ALA A 293 -3.34 8.16 -1.31
CA ALA A 293 -2.37 8.27 -2.39
C ALA A 293 -2.89 7.62 -3.69
N PHE A 294 -3.57 6.47 -3.59
CA PHE A 294 -4.17 5.80 -4.74
C PHE A 294 -5.30 6.63 -5.37
N LYS A 295 -6.22 7.17 -4.57
CA LYS A 295 -7.28 8.09 -5.05
C LYS A 295 -6.68 9.32 -5.74
N SER A 296 -5.69 9.96 -5.11
CA SER A 296 -5.02 11.14 -5.67
C SER A 296 -4.38 10.83 -7.01
N LYS A 297 -3.71 9.67 -7.13
CA LYS A 297 -3.13 9.20 -8.40
C LYS A 297 -4.19 9.03 -9.49
N LYS A 298 -5.33 8.42 -9.17
CA LYS A 298 -6.43 8.20 -10.12
C LYS A 298 -7.07 9.50 -10.59
N ILE A 299 -7.35 10.42 -9.67
CA ILE A 299 -7.91 11.73 -9.98
C ILE A 299 -6.94 12.53 -10.89
N ILE A 300 -5.65 12.54 -10.55
CA ILE A 300 -4.63 13.22 -11.38
C ILE A 300 -4.56 12.61 -12.77
N GLN A 301 -4.64 11.29 -12.90
CA GLN A 301 -4.60 10.60 -14.19
C GLN A 301 -5.82 10.96 -15.06
N ALA A 302 -7.03 10.93 -14.49
CA ALA A 302 -8.25 11.31 -15.19
C ALA A 302 -8.22 12.78 -15.64
N LEU A 303 -7.77 13.69 -14.76
CA LEU A 303 -7.66 15.11 -15.09
C LEU A 303 -6.60 15.38 -16.16
N THR A 304 -5.45 14.69 -16.09
CA THR A 304 -4.41 14.83 -17.11
C THR A 304 -4.94 14.43 -18.48
N ARG A 305 -5.71 13.34 -18.55
CA ARG A 305 -6.39 12.90 -19.77
C ARG A 305 -7.42 13.92 -20.28
N GLN A 306 -8.21 14.53 -19.39
CA GLN A 306 -9.15 15.57 -19.76
C GLN A 306 -8.46 16.82 -20.31
N LYS A 307 -7.36 17.25 -19.67
CA LYS A 307 -6.56 18.38 -20.12
C LYS A 307 -5.91 18.12 -21.47
N GLU A 308 -5.43 16.89 -21.71
CA GLU A 308 -4.90 16.51 -23.01
C GLU A 308 -5.99 16.59 -24.09
N LEU A 309 -7.19 16.08 -23.83
CA LEU A 309 -8.33 16.17 -24.76
C LEU A 309 -8.78 17.62 -25.02
N SER A 310 -8.83 18.47 -24.00
CA SER A 310 -9.21 19.87 -24.17
C SER A 310 -8.16 20.66 -24.95
N LEU A 311 -6.87 20.37 -24.74
CA LEU A 311 -5.79 20.95 -25.53
C LEU A 311 -5.82 20.49 -26.99
N VAL A 312 -6.13 19.22 -27.25
CA VAL A 312 -6.33 18.69 -28.61
C VAL A 312 -7.50 19.40 -29.29
N LYS A 313 -8.64 19.54 -28.61
CA LYS A 313 -9.80 20.25 -29.15
C LYS A 313 -9.49 21.71 -29.45
N GLN A 314 -8.85 22.43 -28.52
CA GLN A 314 -8.44 23.82 -28.75
C GLN A 314 -7.49 23.97 -29.94
N ARG A 315 -6.57 23.02 -30.12
CA ARG A 315 -5.70 22.98 -31.29
C ARG A 315 -6.51 22.78 -32.57
N ASP A 316 -7.46 21.85 -32.57
CA ASP A 316 -8.26 21.54 -33.75
C ASP A 316 -9.18 22.72 -34.13
N ASP A 317 -9.82 23.37 -33.15
CA ASP A 317 -10.63 24.58 -33.33
C ASP A 317 -9.75 25.75 -33.87
N GLN A 318 -8.51 25.88 -33.39
CA GLN A 318 -7.56 26.87 -33.89
C GLN A 318 -7.14 26.57 -35.34
N GLU A 319 -6.87 25.31 -35.67
CA GLU A 319 -6.56 24.92 -37.05
C GLU A 319 -7.76 25.19 -37.98
N GLU A 320 -8.99 24.87 -37.56
CA GLU A 320 -10.21 25.16 -38.32
C GLU A 320 -10.39 26.66 -38.58
N LEU A 321 -10.16 27.51 -37.57
CA LEU A 321 -10.20 28.96 -37.73
C LEU A 321 -9.14 29.48 -38.71
N ILE A 322 -7.94 28.88 -38.73
CA ILE A 322 -6.91 29.23 -39.73
C ILE A 322 -7.37 28.83 -41.13
N TYR A 323 -8.01 27.66 -41.29
CA TYR A 323 -8.55 27.21 -42.57
C TYR A 323 -9.76 28.01 -43.08
N SER A 324 -10.52 28.67 -42.19
CA SER A 324 -11.66 29.50 -42.60
C SER A 324 -11.24 30.90 -43.11
N ILE A 325 -10.11 31.41 -42.62
CA ILE A 325 -9.58 32.73 -43.03
C ILE A 325 -8.61 32.60 -44.21
N PHE A 326 -7.79 31.55 -44.26
CA PHE A 326 -6.74 31.39 -45.26
C PHE A 326 -6.98 30.20 -46.20
N PRO A 327 -6.61 30.31 -47.50
CA PRO A 327 -6.59 29.18 -48.41
C PRO A 327 -5.72 28.03 -47.88
N LYS A 328 -6.14 26.78 -48.12
CA LYS A 328 -5.52 25.55 -47.59
C LYS A 328 -4.00 25.50 -47.70
N MET A 329 -3.42 25.99 -48.80
CA MET A 329 -1.97 25.99 -49.02
C MET A 329 -1.23 26.95 -48.09
N ILE A 330 -1.80 28.13 -47.80
CA ILE A 330 -1.23 29.12 -46.90
C ILE A 330 -1.45 28.68 -45.45
N ALA A 331 -2.64 28.20 -45.13
CA ALA A 331 -2.98 27.65 -43.80
C ALA A 331 -2.00 26.53 -43.38
N ARG A 332 -1.71 25.57 -44.27
CA ARG A 332 -0.73 24.50 -44.01
C ARG A 332 0.68 25.03 -43.74
N ASP A 333 1.15 26.01 -44.51
CA ASP A 333 2.47 26.63 -44.32
C ASP A 333 2.55 27.34 -42.96
N LEU A 334 1.49 28.09 -42.58
CA LEU A 334 1.40 28.76 -41.27
C LEU A 334 1.38 27.77 -40.09
N ILE A 335 0.59 26.69 -40.19
CA ILE A 335 0.52 25.65 -39.15
C ILE A 335 1.86 24.93 -39.00
N ASN A 336 2.55 24.64 -40.10
CA ASN A 336 3.86 23.99 -40.07
C ASN A 336 4.92 24.87 -39.41
N ARG A 337 4.95 26.17 -39.75
CA ARG A 337 5.86 27.13 -39.10
C ARG A 337 5.58 27.29 -37.61
N ALA A 338 4.30 27.37 -37.22
CA ALA A 338 3.92 27.42 -35.80
C ALA A 338 4.32 26.15 -35.02
N LYS A 339 4.46 25.00 -35.69
CA LYS A 339 4.99 23.76 -35.10
C LYS A 339 6.52 23.79 -34.98
N GLU A 340 7.20 24.35 -35.98
CA GLU A 340 8.65 24.52 -35.99
C GLU A 340 9.12 25.52 -34.91
N ASP A 341 8.43 26.66 -34.76
CA ASP A 341 8.76 27.70 -33.76
C ASP A 341 8.61 27.20 -32.32
N LYS A 342 7.70 26.25 -32.04
CA LYS A 342 7.55 25.62 -30.73
C LYS A 342 8.68 24.65 -30.35
N SER A 343 9.49 24.23 -31.32
CA SER A 343 10.56 23.24 -31.14
C SER A 343 11.94 23.89 -30.94
N GLY A 344 12.06 25.21 -31.11
CA GLY A 344 13.31 25.96 -31.02
C GLY A 344 13.44 26.76 -29.71
N VAL A 345 14.52 26.51 -28.96
CA VAL A 345 14.98 27.40 -27.88
C VAL A 345 15.49 28.70 -28.54
N GLY A 346 14.66 29.74 -28.53
CA GLY A 346 15.01 31.06 -29.05
C GLY A 346 14.10 32.16 -28.49
N PRO A 347 14.60 33.38 -28.25
CA PRO A 347 13.87 34.39 -27.49
C PRO A 347 12.67 34.92 -28.29
N ARG A 348 11.51 34.89 -27.62
CA ARG A 348 10.30 35.70 -27.82
C ARG A 348 10.36 36.68 -28.98
N SER A 349 9.78 36.28 -30.10
CA SER A 349 9.45 37.13 -31.25
C SER A 349 7.97 36.96 -31.60
N ASP A 350 7.10 36.92 -30.59
CA ASP A 350 5.68 36.56 -30.74
C ASP A 350 4.81 37.62 -31.47
N VAL A 351 5.39 38.75 -31.89
CA VAL A 351 4.62 39.83 -32.56
C VAL A 351 5.19 40.22 -33.94
N LEU A 352 6.42 39.83 -34.29
CA LEU A 352 7.04 40.20 -35.58
C LEU A 352 6.84 39.18 -36.70
N ALA A 353 6.44 37.94 -36.40
CA ALA A 353 6.29 36.88 -37.40
C ALA A 353 4.97 36.96 -38.21
N LEU A 354 3.90 37.50 -37.60
CA LEU A 354 2.62 37.72 -38.30
C LEU A 354 2.69 38.91 -39.30
N GLY A 355 3.73 39.74 -39.20
CA GLY A 355 3.98 40.90 -40.07
C GLY A 355 4.83 40.59 -41.32
N ARG A 356 5.27 39.34 -41.52
CA ARG A 356 5.92 38.97 -42.80
C ARG A 356 4.84 38.82 -43.87
N THR A 357 4.71 39.82 -44.72
CA THR A 357 3.93 39.79 -45.95
C THR A 357 4.36 38.59 -46.80
N VAL A 358 3.53 37.54 -46.86
CA VAL A 358 3.74 36.41 -47.76
C VAL A 358 3.11 36.74 -49.11
N ALA A 359 3.69 37.71 -49.83
CA ALA A 359 3.30 37.98 -51.21
C ALA A 359 4.00 36.98 -52.14
N ARG A 360 3.25 36.27 -52.98
CA ARG A 360 3.79 35.38 -54.01
C ARG A 360 3.34 35.86 -55.38
N MET A 361 4.27 35.86 -56.34
CA MET A 361 3.95 36.12 -57.74
C MET A 361 3.43 34.81 -58.35
N HIS A 362 2.20 34.84 -58.84
CA HIS A 362 1.59 33.73 -59.57
C HIS A 362 1.50 34.10 -61.06
N GLN A 363 2.06 33.27 -61.93
CA GLN A 363 1.89 33.40 -63.38
C GLN A 363 0.68 32.56 -63.81
N GLU A 364 0.02 32.97 -64.90
CA GLU A 364 -1.10 32.21 -65.51
C GLU A 364 -2.34 32.03 -64.58
N VAL A 365 -2.77 33.12 -63.94
CA VAL A 365 -4.00 33.14 -63.14
C VAL A 365 -5.15 33.77 -63.91
N THR A 366 -6.36 33.24 -63.72
CA THR A 366 -7.60 33.88 -64.19
C THR A 366 -8.31 34.49 -62.98
N ILE A 367 -8.67 35.77 -63.07
CA ILE A 367 -9.38 36.49 -62.01
C ILE A 367 -10.81 36.76 -62.50
N LEU A 368 -11.80 36.33 -61.73
CA LEU A 368 -13.22 36.55 -62.01
C LEU A 368 -13.77 37.56 -61.00
N PHE A 369 -14.38 38.64 -61.51
CA PHE A 369 -15.18 39.55 -60.72
C PHE A 369 -16.65 39.34 -61.06
N THR A 370 -17.49 39.20 -60.04
CA THR A 370 -18.94 39.07 -60.17
C THR A 370 -19.62 40.13 -59.30
N ASP A 371 -20.58 40.85 -59.86
CA ASP A 371 -21.33 41.89 -59.18
C ASP A 371 -22.84 41.65 -59.30
N ILE A 372 -23.58 41.96 -58.24
CA ILE A 372 -25.03 41.79 -58.18
C ILE A 372 -25.68 43.11 -58.63
N VAL A 373 -26.09 43.17 -59.89
CA VAL A 373 -26.75 44.34 -60.46
C VAL A 373 -28.11 44.55 -59.77
N GLY A 374 -28.34 45.77 -59.26
CA GLY A 374 -29.62 46.15 -58.65
C GLY A 374 -29.74 45.88 -57.15
N PHE A 375 -28.67 45.44 -56.48
CA PHE A 375 -28.66 45.15 -55.04
C PHE A 375 -29.19 46.31 -54.18
N THR A 376 -28.82 47.56 -54.49
CA THR A 376 -29.27 48.76 -53.74
C THR A 376 -30.78 48.95 -53.74
N ALA A 377 -31.46 48.66 -54.87
CA ALA A 377 -32.91 48.80 -54.96
C ALA A 377 -33.62 47.70 -54.17
N MET A 378 -33.07 46.49 -54.17
CA MET A 378 -33.59 45.34 -53.41
C MET A 378 -33.42 45.51 -51.89
N ALA A 379 -32.26 46.00 -51.45
CA ALA A 379 -31.95 46.18 -50.04
C ALA A 379 -32.79 47.30 -49.37
N GLN A 380 -33.28 48.28 -50.14
CA GLN A 380 -34.13 49.37 -49.62
C GLN A 380 -35.54 48.92 -49.22
N GLN A 381 -36.02 47.80 -49.76
CA GLN A 381 -37.39 47.32 -49.56
C GLN A 381 -37.51 46.25 -48.47
N SER A 382 -36.38 45.74 -47.96
CA SER A 382 -36.34 44.58 -47.07
C SER A 382 -35.69 44.94 -45.73
N LEU A 383 -36.01 44.19 -44.68
CA LEU A 383 -35.38 44.40 -43.38
C LEU A 383 -33.92 43.89 -43.41
N PRO A 384 -32.99 44.51 -42.65
CA PRO A 384 -31.57 44.16 -42.71
C PRO A 384 -31.25 42.67 -42.48
N TYR A 385 -32.02 41.97 -41.64
CA TYR A 385 -31.82 40.55 -41.39
C TYR A 385 -32.23 39.67 -42.59
N GLU A 386 -33.26 40.09 -43.34
CA GLU A 386 -33.76 39.37 -44.53
C GLU A 386 -32.78 39.49 -45.69
N VAL A 387 -32.20 40.69 -45.86
CA VAL A 387 -31.14 40.94 -46.84
C VAL A 387 -29.91 40.07 -46.55
N MET A 388 -29.48 40.00 -45.28
CA MET A 388 -28.32 39.19 -44.89
C MET A 388 -28.59 37.69 -45.07
N HIS A 389 -29.79 37.23 -44.74
CA HIS A 389 -30.20 35.84 -44.95
C HIS A 389 -30.26 35.48 -46.45
N PHE A 390 -30.77 36.38 -47.30
CA PHE A 390 -30.75 36.20 -48.75
C PHE A 390 -29.32 36.12 -49.29
N LEU A 391 -28.43 37.03 -48.87
CA LEU A 391 -27.02 37.05 -49.29
C LEU A 391 -26.25 35.80 -48.86
N ASN A 392 -26.54 35.24 -47.70
CA ASN A 392 -25.86 34.05 -47.21
C ASN A 392 -26.31 32.75 -47.91
N ASN A 393 -27.48 32.75 -48.54
CA ASN A 393 -28.04 31.59 -49.24
C ASN A 393 -27.76 31.58 -50.75
N LEU A 394 -27.40 32.74 -51.32
CA LEU A 394 -27.02 32.90 -52.73
C LEU A 394 -25.60 32.38 -52.95
#